data_AF-A0A954UY13-F1
#
_entry.id   AF-A0A954UY13-F1
#
_cell.length_a   1.000
_cell.length_b   1.000
_cell.length_c   1.000
_cell.angle_alpha   90.00
_cell.angle_beta   90.00
_cell.angle_gamma   90.00
#
_symmetry.space_group_name_H-M   'P 1'
#
loop_
_entity.id
_entity.type
_entity.pdbx_description
1 polymer ?
#
loop_
_entity_poly.entity_id
_entity_poly.type
_entity_poly.pdbx_seq_one_letter_code
_entity_poly.pdbx_strand_id
1 'polypeptide(L)'
;MNLCYLIANQVHLKRLKNSVPEPLQRRSSHDAYWQWQCETSPKYFDKFFDLSAKLRDARVVDIGCGLGGRTCSLASHGIRQVVGVDINHVEVVQAQEILQRLGNSEMRDKIRFQTVTEFKTSSKEESFDVALLVDSLEHVKNPTEILNQAHSMLRPGGVCYFSTWGWYHHQASHVGSIVP
;
A
#
# COMPACT_ATOMS: atom_id res chain seq x y z
N MET A 1 -13.06 1.80 -13.40
CA MET A 1 -13.12 0.32 -13.40
C MET A 1 -11.69 -0.18 -13.36
N ASN A 2 -11.30 -0.90 -12.30
CA ASN A 2 -9.90 -1.16 -11.97
C ASN A 2 -9.23 -2.08 -13.02
N LEU A 3 -8.14 -1.63 -13.67
CA LEU A 3 -7.45 -2.36 -14.73
C LEU A 3 -6.69 -3.58 -14.17
N CYS A 4 -6.27 -3.51 -12.90
CA CYS A 4 -5.71 -4.64 -12.15
C CYS A 4 -6.74 -5.78 -11.98
N TYR A 5 -8.02 -5.43 -11.79
CA TYR A 5 -9.10 -6.42 -11.72
C TYR A 5 -9.32 -7.11 -13.07
N LEU A 6 -9.36 -6.35 -14.17
CA LEU A 6 -9.63 -6.90 -15.52
C LEU A 6 -8.51 -7.80 -16.04
N ILE A 7 -7.24 -7.43 -15.82
CA ILE A 7 -6.07 -8.21 -16.29
C ILE A 7 -5.85 -9.44 -15.39
N ALA A 8 -6.06 -9.31 -14.09
CA ALA A 8 -6.06 -10.45 -13.18
C ALA A 8 -7.14 -11.48 -13.55
N ASN A 9 -8.30 -11.02 -14.03
CA ASN A 9 -9.39 -11.90 -14.47
C ASN A 9 -9.05 -12.64 -15.78
N GLN A 10 -8.33 -12.01 -16.73
CA GLN A 10 -7.91 -12.68 -17.97
C GLN A 10 -6.80 -13.72 -17.76
N VAL A 11 -5.82 -13.46 -16.88
CA VAL A 11 -4.82 -14.48 -16.49
C VAL A 11 -5.46 -15.60 -15.67
N HIS A 12 -6.48 -15.28 -14.89
CA HIS A 12 -7.28 -16.23 -14.12
C HIS A 12 -8.10 -17.18 -15.02
N LEU A 13 -8.75 -16.67 -16.07
CA LEU A 13 -9.48 -17.50 -17.05
C LEU A 13 -8.57 -18.50 -17.78
N LYS A 14 -7.30 -18.15 -18.03
CA LYS A 14 -6.30 -19.09 -18.59
C LYS A 14 -5.85 -20.17 -17.60
N ARG A 15 -5.90 -19.90 -16.28
CA ARG A 15 -5.51 -20.84 -15.22
C ARG A 15 -6.63 -21.82 -14.81
N LEU A 16 -7.90 -21.52 -15.14
CA LEU A 16 -9.05 -22.42 -14.89
C LEU A 16 -8.96 -23.78 -15.59
N LYS A 17 -8.04 -23.97 -16.55
CA LYS A 17 -7.80 -25.29 -17.17
C LYS A 17 -7.04 -26.26 -16.25
N ASN A 18 -6.38 -25.78 -15.20
CA ASN A 18 -5.64 -26.61 -14.25
C ASN A 18 -6.17 -26.35 -12.83
N SER A 19 -6.84 -27.36 -12.29
CA SER A 19 -7.45 -27.43 -10.97
C SER A 19 -6.46 -27.10 -9.84
N VAL A 20 -6.54 -25.88 -9.28
CA VAL A 20 -5.91 -25.53 -7.99
C VAL A 20 -6.93 -24.79 -7.09
N PRO A 21 -7.20 -25.28 -5.86
CA PRO A 21 -8.17 -24.70 -4.95
C PRO A 21 -7.54 -23.72 -3.93
N GLU A 22 -7.87 -22.42 -3.99
CA GLU A 22 -8.08 -21.43 -2.88
C GLU A 22 -7.86 -19.94 -3.28
N PRO A 23 -8.63 -18.97 -2.75
CA PRO A 23 -10.05 -18.80 -2.99
C PRO A 23 -10.32 -17.51 -3.78
N LEU A 24 -11.18 -17.64 -4.79
CA LEU A 24 -11.72 -16.58 -5.65
C LEU A 24 -12.39 -15.40 -4.91
N GLN A 25 -12.65 -15.51 -3.60
CA GLN A 25 -13.39 -14.53 -2.81
C GLN A 25 -12.63 -13.23 -2.53
N ARG A 26 -11.28 -13.21 -2.60
CA ARG A 26 -10.44 -12.04 -2.27
C ARG A 26 -10.60 -10.84 -3.22
N ARG A 27 -11.29 -11.03 -4.35
CA ARG A 27 -11.43 -10.05 -5.45
C ARG A 27 -12.89 -9.80 -5.85
N SER A 28 -13.84 -10.21 -5.01
CA SER A 28 -15.27 -10.06 -5.31
C SER A 28 -15.75 -8.61 -5.17
N SER A 29 -15.10 -7.80 -4.33
CA SER A 29 -15.39 -6.37 -4.12
C SER A 29 -14.18 -5.61 -3.58
N HIS A 30 -14.23 -4.28 -3.59
CA HIS A 30 -13.23 -3.42 -2.94
C HIS A 30 -13.16 -3.68 -1.43
N ASP A 31 -14.29 -3.87 -0.77
CA ASP A 31 -14.35 -4.16 0.68
C ASP A 31 -13.71 -5.52 1.01
N ALA A 32 -13.98 -6.55 0.21
CA ALA A 32 -13.37 -7.87 0.38
C ALA A 32 -11.85 -7.83 0.18
N TYR A 33 -11.39 -7.03 -0.78
CA TYR A 33 -9.96 -6.83 -1.02
C TYR A 33 -9.29 -6.04 0.11
N TRP A 34 -9.94 -4.97 0.60
CA TRP A 34 -9.49 -4.20 1.76
C TRP A 34 -9.38 -5.07 3.01
N GLN A 35 -10.41 -5.85 3.32
CA GLN A 35 -10.44 -6.73 4.49
C GLN A 35 -9.33 -7.79 4.43
N TRP A 36 -9.14 -8.40 3.26
CA TRP A 36 -8.05 -9.34 3.06
C TRP A 36 -6.67 -8.71 3.31
N GLN A 37 -6.46 -7.47 2.85
CA GLN A 37 -5.23 -6.74 3.15
C GLN A 37 -5.07 -6.53 4.66
N CYS A 38 -6.12 -6.08 5.36
CA CYS A 38 -6.09 -5.89 6.81
C CYS A 38 -5.72 -7.17 7.57
N GLU A 39 -6.27 -8.32 7.17
CA GLU A 39 -6.05 -9.61 7.84
C GLU A 39 -4.67 -10.21 7.58
N THR A 40 -4.10 -9.98 6.39
CA THR A 40 -2.81 -10.56 5.99
C THR A 40 -1.62 -9.67 6.31
N SER A 41 -1.85 -8.36 6.45
CA SER A 41 -0.81 -7.36 6.70
C SER A 41 0.01 -7.58 7.97
N PRO A 42 -0.54 -8.00 9.13
CA PRO A 42 0.27 -8.20 10.33
C PRO A 42 1.39 -9.23 10.11
N LYS A 43 1.04 -10.40 9.57
CA LYS A 43 2.03 -11.46 9.23
C LYS A 43 3.02 -11.00 8.16
N TYR A 44 2.55 -10.18 7.22
CA TYR A 44 3.40 -9.60 6.19
C TYR A 44 4.44 -8.67 6.80
N PHE A 45 4.01 -7.76 7.67
CA PHE A 45 4.87 -6.81 8.36
C PHE A 45 5.85 -7.51 9.32
N ASP A 46 5.40 -8.49 10.09
CA ASP A 46 6.23 -9.28 11.01
C ASP A 46 7.35 -10.06 10.29
N LYS A 47 7.08 -10.57 9.09
CA LYS A 47 8.02 -11.42 8.35
C LYS A 47 9.14 -10.64 7.67
N PHE A 48 8.80 -9.49 7.08
CA PHE A 48 9.73 -8.75 6.24
C PHE A 48 10.46 -7.65 7.01
N PHE A 49 9.99 -7.31 8.20
CA PHE A 49 10.51 -6.17 8.92
C PHE A 49 10.41 -6.38 10.43
N ASP A 50 11.50 -6.10 11.16
CA ASP A 50 11.43 -5.91 12.62
C ASP A 50 10.82 -4.52 12.93
N LEU A 51 9.57 -4.32 12.51
CA LEU A 51 8.87 -3.03 12.49
C LEU A 51 8.53 -2.53 13.89
N SER A 52 8.35 -3.44 14.84
CA SER A 52 7.74 -3.13 16.15
C SER A 52 8.46 -2.00 16.91
N ALA A 53 9.79 -1.96 16.84
CA ALA A 53 10.59 -0.95 17.53
C ALA A 53 10.60 0.41 16.80
N LYS A 54 10.60 0.41 15.46
CA LYS A 54 10.71 1.64 14.65
C LYS A 54 9.37 2.29 14.31
N LEU A 55 8.26 1.54 14.37
CA LEU A 55 6.91 2.05 14.11
C LEU A 55 6.28 2.74 15.31
N ARG A 56 6.70 2.38 16.54
CA ARG A 56 6.13 2.97 17.75
C ARG A 56 6.35 4.48 17.76
N ASP A 57 5.26 5.23 17.91
CA ASP A 57 5.22 6.70 17.88
C ASP A 57 5.79 7.34 16.59
N ALA A 58 5.91 6.57 15.50
CA ALA A 58 6.45 7.04 14.24
C ALA A 58 5.43 7.82 13.40
N ARG A 59 5.91 8.74 12.56
CA ARG A 59 5.19 9.22 11.38
C ARG A 59 5.56 8.38 10.16
N VAL A 60 4.56 7.77 9.54
CA VAL A 60 4.74 6.85 8.43
C VAL A 60 4.06 7.40 7.18
N VAL A 61 4.73 7.31 6.03
CA VAL A 61 4.11 7.50 4.71
C VAL A 61 4.00 6.15 4.01
N ASP A 62 2.81 5.84 3.49
CA ASP A 62 2.52 4.62 2.73
C ASP A 62 2.26 5.01 1.26
N ILE A 63 3.26 4.78 0.40
CA ILE A 63 3.30 5.24 -0.98
C ILE A 63 2.73 4.16 -1.90
N GLY A 64 1.65 4.49 -2.60
CA GLY A 64 0.82 3.53 -3.33
C GLY A 64 -0.16 2.82 -2.41
N CYS A 65 -0.84 3.57 -1.53
CA CYS A 65 -1.70 2.99 -0.50
C CYS A 65 -2.96 2.29 -1.05
N GLY A 66 -3.36 2.59 -2.30
CA GLY A 66 -4.60 2.11 -2.91
C GLY A 66 -5.81 2.30 -2.01
N LEU A 67 -6.55 1.21 -1.76
CA LEU A 67 -7.73 1.20 -0.86
C LEU A 67 -7.40 1.36 0.64
N GLY A 68 -6.11 1.37 1.02
CA GLY A 68 -5.69 1.65 2.40
C GLY A 68 -5.82 0.50 3.38
N GLY A 69 -6.00 -0.75 2.93
CA GLY A 69 -6.11 -1.90 3.84
C GLY A 69 -4.84 -2.16 4.65
N ARG A 70 -3.69 -2.14 3.99
CA ARG A 70 -2.39 -2.26 4.69
C ARG A 70 -2.11 -1.05 5.59
N THR A 71 -2.45 0.16 5.11
CA THR A 71 -2.35 1.41 5.88
C THR A 71 -3.16 1.34 7.18
N CYS A 72 -4.39 0.82 7.12
CA CYS A 72 -5.26 0.64 8.29
C CYS A 72 -4.69 -0.39 9.27
N SER A 73 -4.12 -1.49 8.77
CA SER A 73 -3.46 -2.49 9.63
C SER A 73 -2.23 -1.93 10.36
N LEU A 74 -1.47 -1.04 9.72
CA LEU A 74 -0.31 -0.39 10.34
C LEU A 74 -0.71 0.44 11.55
N ALA A 75 -1.84 1.14 11.51
CA ALA A 75 -2.29 1.99 12.62
C ALA A 75 -2.48 1.24 13.95
N SER A 76 -2.67 -0.09 13.91
CA SER A 76 -2.75 -0.94 15.09
C SER A 76 -1.40 -1.19 15.80
N HIS A 77 -0.28 -0.75 15.23
CA HIS A 77 1.08 -1.02 15.75
C HIS A 77 1.65 0.12 16.63
N GLY A 78 0.79 0.92 17.26
CA GLY A 78 1.22 2.02 18.13
C GLY A 78 1.87 3.19 17.39
N ILE A 79 1.54 3.35 16.11
CA ILE A 79 2.02 4.44 15.24
C ILE A 79 1.38 5.77 15.67
N ARG A 80 2.14 6.87 15.60
CA ARG A 80 1.64 8.23 15.87
C ARG A 80 0.73 8.72 14.76
N GLN A 81 1.15 8.56 13.51
CA GLN A 81 0.39 8.96 12.34
C GLN A 81 0.81 8.16 11.10
N VAL A 82 -0.15 7.79 10.26
CA VAL A 82 0.09 7.20 8.94
C VAL A 82 -0.57 8.07 7.87
N VAL A 83 0.19 8.46 6.85
CA VAL A 83 -0.32 9.17 5.67
C VAL A 83 -0.22 8.22 4.48
N GLY A 84 -1.35 7.67 4.06
CA GLY A 84 -1.45 6.89 2.84
C GLY A 84 -1.59 7.80 1.64
N VAL A 85 -0.80 7.55 0.61
CA VAL A 85 -0.76 8.41 -0.57
C VAL A 85 -0.78 7.59 -1.86
N ASP A 86 -1.55 8.03 -2.85
CA ASP A 86 -1.69 7.31 -4.13
C ASP A 86 -1.97 8.29 -5.28
N ILE A 87 -1.61 7.92 -6.50
CA ILE A 87 -1.95 8.69 -7.71
C ILE A 87 -3.40 8.45 -8.15
N ASN A 88 -3.97 7.30 -7.78
CA ASN A 88 -5.32 6.91 -8.14
C ASN A 88 -6.35 7.56 -7.21
N HIS A 89 -6.88 8.70 -7.65
CA HIS A 89 -7.91 9.44 -6.92
C HIS A 89 -9.11 8.59 -6.48
N VAL A 90 -9.56 7.66 -7.34
CA VAL A 90 -10.75 6.84 -7.05
C VAL A 90 -10.49 5.91 -5.87
N GLU A 91 -9.30 5.32 -5.78
CA GLU A 91 -8.94 4.43 -4.68
C GLU A 91 -8.73 5.19 -3.37
N VAL A 92 -8.13 6.38 -3.43
CA VAL A 92 -7.98 7.26 -2.25
C VAL A 92 -9.34 7.65 -1.68
N VAL A 93 -10.29 8.06 -2.51
CA VAL A 93 -11.66 8.39 -2.05
C VAL A 93 -12.31 7.17 -1.39
N GLN A 94 -12.16 5.99 -1.98
CA GLN A 94 -12.69 4.76 -1.38
C GLN A 94 -12.01 4.41 -0.05
N ALA A 95 -10.70 4.60 0.07
CA ALA A 95 -9.96 4.41 1.32
C ALA A 95 -10.49 5.34 2.42
N GLN A 96 -10.76 6.61 2.08
CA GLN A 96 -11.35 7.58 3.00
C GLN A 96 -12.77 7.16 3.42
N GLU A 97 -13.61 6.72 2.48
CA GLU A 97 -14.96 6.23 2.79
C GLU A 97 -14.94 5.00 3.71
N ILE A 98 -14.07 4.03 3.44
CA ILE A 98 -13.90 2.84 4.26
C ILE A 98 -13.46 3.25 5.66
N LEU A 99 -12.43 4.09 5.79
CA LEU A 99 -11.93 4.59 7.07
C LEU A 99 -13.04 5.28 7.90
N GLN A 100 -13.93 6.03 7.25
CA GLN A 100 -15.07 6.66 7.92
C GLN A 100 -16.09 5.63 8.44
N ARG A 101 -16.33 4.54 7.69
CA ARG A 101 -17.30 3.49 8.04
C ARG A 101 -16.84 2.59 9.19
N LEU A 102 -15.54 2.44 9.43
CA LEU A 102 -14.99 1.53 10.46
C LEU A 102 -15.37 1.88 11.91
N GLY A 103 -15.90 3.09 12.16
CA GLY A 103 -16.37 3.50 13.49
C GLY A 103 -15.28 3.68 14.56
N ASN A 104 -14.01 3.41 14.25
CA ASN A 104 -12.89 3.53 15.16
C ASN A 104 -12.32 4.97 15.11
N SER A 105 -12.69 5.80 16.09
CA SER A 105 -12.23 7.19 16.18
C SER A 105 -10.71 7.31 16.28
N GLU A 106 -10.05 6.42 17.03
CA GLU A 106 -8.59 6.46 17.20
C GLU A 106 -7.86 6.23 15.87
N MET A 107 -8.33 5.31 15.03
CA MET A 107 -7.78 5.11 13.69
C MET A 107 -8.00 6.33 12.79
N ARG A 108 -9.19 6.95 12.87
CA ARG A 108 -9.50 8.17 12.11
C ARG A 108 -8.63 9.34 12.50
N ASP A 109 -8.17 9.41 13.75
CA ASP A 109 -7.27 10.49 14.18
C ASP A 109 -5.85 10.28 13.66
N LYS A 110 -5.41 9.03 13.52
CA LYS A 110 -4.04 8.67 13.11
C LYS A 110 -3.83 8.55 11.60
N ILE A 111 -4.87 8.23 10.83
CA ILE A 111 -4.73 7.92 9.39
C ILE A 111 -5.22 9.08 8.54
N ARG A 112 -4.45 9.46 7.52
CA ARG A 112 -4.86 10.38 6.45
C ARG A 112 -4.61 9.72 5.10
N PHE A 113 -5.50 9.96 4.15
CA PHE A 113 -5.34 9.51 2.76
C PHE A 113 -5.36 10.70 1.82
N GLN A 114 -4.44 10.74 0.86
CA GLN A 114 -4.26 11.86 -0.06
C GLN A 114 -3.94 11.36 -1.47
N THR A 115 -4.55 12.02 -2.47
CA THR A 115 -4.16 11.84 -3.86
C THR A 115 -3.00 12.77 -4.21
N VAL A 116 -1.96 12.23 -4.84
CA VAL A 116 -0.74 12.97 -5.17
C VAL A 116 -0.07 12.39 -6.42
N THR A 117 0.43 13.29 -7.25
CA THR A 117 1.21 12.98 -8.44
C THR A 117 2.72 13.14 -8.21
N GLU A 118 3.09 13.98 -7.25
CA GLU A 118 4.46 14.16 -6.79
C GLU A 118 4.47 14.26 -5.26
N PHE A 119 5.53 13.75 -4.65
CA PHE A 119 5.68 13.75 -3.21
C PHE A 119 6.93 14.54 -2.82
N LYS A 120 6.73 15.73 -2.26
CA LYS A 120 7.80 16.60 -1.73
C LYS A 120 7.35 17.18 -0.40
N THR A 121 8.17 17.06 0.64
CA THR A 121 7.93 17.75 1.92
C THR A 121 8.58 19.14 1.89
N SER A 122 7.85 20.15 2.37
CA SER A 122 8.32 21.54 2.47
C SER A 122 9.41 21.76 3.53
N SER A 123 9.48 20.90 4.56
CA SER A 123 10.45 21.03 5.65
C SER A 123 10.88 19.65 6.19
N LYS A 124 12.12 19.57 6.72
CA LYS A 124 12.66 18.34 7.33
C LYS A 124 12.02 18.00 8.69
N GLU A 125 11.42 18.98 9.34
CA GLU A 125 10.71 18.83 10.63
C GLU A 125 9.31 18.22 10.42
N GLU A 126 8.74 18.37 9.23
CA GLU A 126 7.49 17.72 8.81
C GLU A 126 7.73 16.38 8.08
N SER A 127 8.96 15.90 8.02
CA SER A 127 9.31 14.64 7.36
C SER A 127 8.88 13.40 8.15
N PHE A 128 8.83 12.26 7.46
CA PHE A 128 8.44 10.96 8.00
C PHE A 128 9.62 10.23 8.64
N ASP A 129 9.34 9.45 9.67
CA ASP A 129 10.27 8.50 10.27
C ASP A 129 10.46 7.27 9.37
N VAL A 130 9.38 6.84 8.72
CA VAL A 130 9.32 5.63 7.90
C VAL A 130 8.56 5.91 6.60
N ALA A 131 9.11 5.45 5.48
CA ALA A 131 8.44 5.39 4.20
C ALA A 131 8.23 3.92 3.81
N LEU A 132 7.02 3.59 3.34
CA LEU A 132 6.65 2.26 2.89
C LEU A 132 6.27 2.29 1.41
N LEU A 133 6.80 1.36 0.64
CA LEU A 133 6.39 1.09 -0.74
C LEU A 133 6.09 -0.40 -0.86
N VAL A 134 4.84 -0.78 -0.62
CA VAL A 134 4.48 -2.18 -0.48
C VAL A 134 3.70 -2.62 -1.71
N ASP A 135 4.35 -3.43 -2.55
CA ASP A 135 3.79 -3.93 -3.83
C ASP A 135 3.43 -2.76 -4.79
N SER A 136 4.18 -1.67 -4.70
CA SER A 136 3.99 -0.44 -5.51
C SER A 136 5.07 -0.28 -6.58
N LEU A 137 6.28 -0.77 -6.36
CA LEU A 137 7.45 -0.50 -7.22
C LEU A 137 7.38 -1.22 -8.58
N GLU A 138 6.70 -2.35 -8.66
CA GLU A 138 6.48 -3.09 -9.90
C GLU A 138 5.55 -2.36 -10.88
N HIS A 139 4.83 -1.35 -10.38
CA HIS A 139 3.85 -0.57 -11.14
C HIS A 139 4.39 0.76 -11.65
N VAL A 140 5.60 1.16 -11.25
CA VAL A 140 6.17 2.45 -11.64
C VAL A 140 7.14 2.29 -12.80
N LYS A 141 7.11 3.24 -13.74
CA LYS A 141 8.03 3.27 -14.88
C LYS A 141 9.48 3.52 -14.46
N ASN A 142 9.68 4.35 -13.45
CA ASN A 142 10.98 4.77 -12.97
C ASN A 142 11.11 4.55 -11.45
N PRO A 143 11.51 3.34 -10.99
CA PRO A 143 11.62 3.05 -9.57
C PRO A 143 12.63 3.95 -8.86
N THR A 144 13.70 4.38 -9.55
CA THR A 144 14.69 5.30 -8.98
C THR A 144 14.06 6.65 -8.61
N GLU A 145 13.14 7.16 -9.43
CA GLU A 145 12.46 8.42 -9.17
C GLU A 145 11.56 8.36 -7.95
N ILE A 146 10.77 7.30 -7.80
CA ILE A 146 9.89 7.18 -6.64
C ILE A 146 10.69 6.90 -5.36
N LEU A 147 11.82 6.19 -5.44
CA LEU A 147 12.75 6.02 -4.31
C LEU A 147 13.41 7.35 -3.91
N ASN A 148 13.77 8.20 -4.88
CA ASN A 148 14.27 9.54 -4.60
C ASN A 148 13.21 10.42 -3.92
N GLN A 149 11.96 10.33 -4.38
CA GLN A 149 10.84 11.03 -3.74
C GLN A 149 10.62 10.53 -2.31
N ALA A 150 10.58 9.21 -2.11
CA ALA A 150 10.50 8.59 -0.78
C ALA A 150 11.62 9.06 0.14
N HIS A 151 12.86 9.09 -0.35
CA HIS A 151 14.01 9.59 0.39
C HIS A 151 13.86 11.07 0.76
N SER A 152 13.34 11.91 -0.15
CA SER A 152 13.14 13.34 0.11
C SER A 152 12.10 13.62 1.20
N MET A 153 11.15 12.70 1.41
CA MET A 153 10.13 12.79 2.44
C MET A 153 10.59 12.31 3.81
N LEU A 154 11.75 11.63 3.89
CA LEU A 154 12.29 11.11 5.14
C LEU A 154 13.11 12.17 5.87
N ARG A 155 13.00 12.17 7.20
CA ARG A 155 13.92 12.95 8.04
C ARG A 155 15.32 12.32 8.00
N PRO A 156 16.38 13.04 8.42
CA PRO A 156 17.69 12.43 8.65
C PRO A 156 17.58 11.21 9.58
N GLY A 157 18.11 10.07 9.12
CA GLY A 157 18.04 8.78 9.82
C GLY A 157 16.70 8.03 9.69
N GLY A 158 15.74 8.58 8.94
CA GLY A 158 14.51 7.87 8.56
C GLY A 158 14.80 6.68 7.66
N VAL A 159 13.87 5.73 7.61
CA VAL A 159 14.05 4.47 6.86
C VAL A 159 12.99 4.28 5.79
N CYS A 160 13.42 3.79 4.64
CA CYS A 160 12.54 3.38 3.56
C CYS A 160 12.48 1.85 3.52
N TYR A 161 11.28 1.30 3.60
CA TYR A 161 11.00 -0.10 3.39
C TYR A 161 10.22 -0.28 2.10
N PHE A 162 10.63 -1.22 1.27
CA PHE A 162 9.89 -1.55 0.07
C PHE A 162 9.81 -3.06 -0.13
N SER A 163 8.72 -3.49 -0.73
CA SER A 163 8.58 -4.82 -1.30
C SER A 163 8.21 -4.69 -2.76
N THR A 164 8.73 -5.60 -3.56
CA THR A 164 8.32 -5.73 -4.93
C THR A 164 8.42 -7.18 -5.36
N TRP A 165 7.55 -7.56 -6.27
CA TRP A 165 7.70 -8.82 -6.98
C TRP A 165 8.68 -8.63 -8.13
N GLY A 166 9.58 -9.60 -8.32
CA GLY A 166 10.46 -9.59 -9.48
C GLY A 166 9.63 -9.49 -10.78
N TRP A 167 10.05 -8.63 -11.71
CA TRP A 167 9.47 -8.63 -13.05
C TRP A 167 9.58 -10.05 -13.62
N TYR A 168 8.48 -10.57 -14.17
CA TYR A 168 8.30 -11.96 -14.62
C TYR A 168 8.16 -13.03 -13.55
N HIS A 169 7.94 -12.68 -12.28
CA HIS A 169 7.64 -13.67 -11.25
C HIS A 169 6.34 -14.43 -11.60
N HIS A 170 6.35 -15.77 -11.52
CA HIS A 170 5.22 -16.61 -11.95
C HIS A 170 3.90 -16.36 -11.18
N GLN A 171 4.00 -15.76 -9.99
CA GLN A 171 2.84 -15.32 -9.19
C GLN A 171 2.51 -13.83 -9.38
N ALA A 172 3.39 -13.06 -10.04
CA ALA A 172 3.22 -11.64 -10.34
C ALA A 172 2.46 -11.43 -11.65
N SER A 173 1.40 -10.62 -11.61
CA SER A 173 0.55 -10.28 -12.76
C SER A 173 1.02 -9.05 -13.56
N HIS A 174 2.25 -8.56 -13.34
CA HIS A 174 2.65 -7.17 -13.62
C HIS A 174 3.28 -6.90 -15.00
N VAL A 175 3.13 -7.80 -15.99
CA VAL A 175 3.76 -7.65 -17.33
C VAL A 175 3.09 -6.54 -18.18
N GLY A 176 2.08 -5.82 -17.68
CA GLY A 176 1.35 -4.79 -18.44
C GLY A 176 0.84 -3.59 -17.65
N SER A 177 1.44 -3.28 -16.49
CA SER A 177 0.89 -2.31 -15.53
C SER A 177 1.89 -1.21 -15.15
N ILE A 178 2.58 -0.64 -16.14
CA ILE A 178 3.49 0.49 -15.92
C ILE A 178 2.67 1.79 -15.92
N VAL A 179 2.54 2.41 -14.76
CA VAL A 179 2.03 3.78 -14.60
C VAL A 179 3.19 4.75 -14.93
N PRO A 180 2.95 5.82 -15.72
CA PRO A 180 3.98 6.79 -16.10
C PRO A 180 4.71 7.42 -14.92
#